data_AF-A0AA97HC58-F1
#
_entry.id   AF-A0AA97HC58-F1
#
_cell.length_a   1.000
_cell.length_b   1.000
_cell.length_c   1.000
_cell.angle_alpha   90.00
_cell.angle_beta   90.00
_cell.angle_gamma   90.00
#
_symmetry.space_group_name_H-M   'P 1'
#
loop_
_entity.id
_entity.type
_entity.pdbx_description
1 polymer ?
#
loop_
_entity_poly.entity_id
_entity_poly.type
_entity_poly.pdbx_seq_one_letter_code
_entity_poly.pdbx_strand_id
1 'polypeptide(L)' 'MKQLIECHELRWSHPEGYREAFANLYTDLAEVIIAQHTNVPENPLARYFPNITDGAEGVKFVEAAVKSNQNNGKWVSLL' A
#
# COMPACT_ATOMS: atom_id res chain seq x y z
N MET A 1 -5.29 8.45 -15.72
CA MET A 1 -6.37 9.33 -15.25
C MET A 1 -7.71 8.58 -15.20
N LYS A 2 -7.74 7.41 -14.56
CA LYS A 2 -8.96 6.69 -14.17
C LYS A 2 -8.77 6.26 -12.73
N GLN A 3 -9.83 6.47 -11.95
CA GLN A 3 -9.97 6.24 -10.52
C GLN A 3 -8.86 6.83 -9.65
N LEU A 4 -9.06 8.11 -9.29
CA LEU A 4 -8.70 8.59 -7.96
C LEU A 4 -9.24 7.58 -6.93
N ILE A 5 -8.45 7.29 -5.90
CA ILE A 5 -8.83 6.63 -4.65
C ILE A 5 -10.35 6.78 -4.44
N GLU A 6 -11.10 5.67 -4.47
CA GLU A 6 -12.52 5.72 -4.15
C GLU A 6 -12.65 6.21 -2.70
N CYS A 7 -13.02 7.48 -2.55
CA CYS A 7 -13.58 8.03 -1.33
C CYS A 7 -14.92 7.32 -1.10
N HIS A 8 -14.84 6.15 -0.47
CA HIS A 8 -16.00 5.36 -0.12
C HIS A 8 -16.66 6.05 1.07
N GLU A 9 -17.81 6.67 0.77
CA GLU A 9 -19.00 6.84 1.63
C GLU A 9 -19.48 8.27 1.87
N LEU A 10 -18.69 9.33 1.71
CA LEU A 10 -19.17 10.67 2.08
C LEU A 10 -19.18 11.70 0.94
N ARG A 11 -20.28 12.48 0.89
CA ARG A 11 -20.45 13.62 -0.02
C ARG A 11 -19.33 14.64 0.22
N TRP A 12 -18.99 15.44 -0.80
CA TRP A 12 -17.92 16.45 -0.87
C TRP A 12 -17.79 17.48 0.28
N SER A 13 -18.62 17.39 1.33
CA SER A 13 -18.55 18.18 2.57
C SER A 13 -17.99 17.44 3.78
N HIS A 14 -17.63 16.16 3.67
CA HIS A 14 -17.01 15.39 4.76
C HIS A 14 -15.55 15.10 4.40
N PRO A 15 -14.59 15.70 5.12
CA PRO A 15 -13.19 15.42 4.89
C PRO A 15 -12.87 13.99 5.33
N GLU A 16 -12.53 13.15 4.36
CA GLU A 16 -11.81 11.91 4.60
C GLU A 16 -10.33 12.19 4.76
N GLY A 17 -9.61 11.32 5.45
CA GLY A 17 -8.19 11.49 5.67
C GLY A 17 -7.52 10.20 6.09
N TYR A 18 -6.60 10.32 7.05
CA TYR A 18 -5.71 9.23 7.43
C TYR A 18 -6.45 7.97 7.89
N ARG A 19 -7.53 8.11 8.67
CA ARG A 19 -8.25 6.94 9.20
C ARG A 19 -8.97 6.18 8.09
N GLU A 20 -9.58 6.92 7.18
CA GLU A 20 -10.33 6.39 6.05
C GLU A 20 -9.38 5.69 5.07
N ALA A 21 -8.19 6.26 4.83
CA ALA A 21 -7.14 5.59 4.06
C ALA A 21 -6.71 4.24 4.66
N PHE A 22 -6.57 4.16 5.98
CA PHE A 22 -6.30 2.88 6.66
C PHE A 22 -7.50 1.93 6.62
N ALA A 23 -8.72 2.44 6.76
CA ALA A 23 -9.93 1.62 6.64
C ALA A 23 -10.02 0.97 5.25
N ASN A 24 -9.73 1.72 4.18
CA ASN A 24 -9.66 1.21 2.82
C ASN A 24 -8.61 0.12 2.68
N LEU A 25 -7.39 0.35 3.18
CA LEU A 25 -6.31 -0.64 3.16
C LEU A 25 -6.73 -1.99 3.80
N TYR A 26 -7.37 -1.94 4.96
CA TYR A 26 -7.82 -3.14 5.67
C TYR A 26 -9.03 -3.80 5.00
N THR A 27 -9.94 -3.02 4.41
CA THR A 27 -11.14 -3.53 3.74
C THR A 27 -10.77 -4.28 2.47
N ASP A 28 -9.88 -3.70 1.64
CA ASP A 28 -9.35 -4.31 0.43
C ASP A 28 -8.63 -5.64 0.74
N LEU A 29 -7.79 -5.64 1.78
CA LEU A 29 -7.11 -6.84 2.25
C LEU A 29 -8.11 -7.92 2.72
N ALA A 30 -9.10 -7.53 3.52
CA ALA A 30 -10.10 -8.46 4.03
C ALA A 30 -10.92 -9.11 2.90
N GLU A 31 -11.28 -8.33 1.88
CA GLU A 31 -12.01 -8.84 0.73
C GLU A 31 -11.22 -9.94 -0.02
N VAL A 32 -9.95 -9.68 -0.31
CA VAL A 32 -9.08 -10.67 -0.98
C VAL A 32 -8.95 -11.94 -0.14
N ILE A 33 -8.77 -11.81 1.18
CA ILE A 33 -8.70 -12.98 2.09
C ILE A 33 -10.00 -13.79 2.05
N ILE A 34 -11.16 -13.12 2.18
CA ILE A 34 -12.46 -13.80 2.19
C ILE A 34 -12.74 -14.48 0.85
N ALA A 35 -12.46 -13.82 -0.27
CA ALA A 35 -12.62 -14.38 -1.62
C ALA A 35 -11.80 -15.67 -1.78
N GLN A 36 -10.53 -15.65 -1.34
CA GLN A 36 -9.66 -16.83 -1.35
C GLN A 36 -10.19 -17.97 -0.48
N HIS A 37 -10.69 -17.67 0.73
CA HIS A 37 -11.23 -18.69 1.63
C HIS A 37 -12.56 -19.29 1.15
N THR A 38 -13.36 -18.53 0.41
CA THR A 38 -14.71 -18.93 -0.05
C THR A 38 -14.75 -19.43 -1.49
N ASN A 39 -13.61 -19.41 -2.21
CA ASN A 39 -13.52 -19.71 -3.65
C ASN A 39 -14.45 -18.84 -4.52
N VAL A 40 -14.69 -17.61 -4.11
CA VAL A 40 -15.44 -16.60 -4.87
C VAL A 40 -14.43 -15.65 -5.52
N PRO A 41 -14.65 -15.13 -6.74
CA PRO A 41 -13.79 -14.11 -7.31
C PRO A 41 -13.78 -12.85 -6.45
N GLU A 42 -12.58 -12.35 -6.14
CA GLU A 42 -12.35 -11.04 -5.52
C GLU A 42 -12.69 -9.89 -6.46
N ASN A 43 -13.08 -8.73 -5.93
CA ASN A 43 -13.19 -7.51 -6.73
C ASN A 43 -11.82 -7.18 -7.35
N PRO A 44 -11.75 -6.94 -8.67
CA PRO A 44 -10.50 -6.56 -9.34
C PRO A 44 -9.80 -5.33 -8.74
N LEU A 45 -10.56 -4.48 -8.04
CA LEU A 45 -10.05 -3.28 -7.37
C LEU A 45 -9.59 -3.54 -5.93
N ALA A 46 -9.88 -4.69 -5.32
CA ALA A 46 -9.48 -4.97 -3.93
C ALA A 46 -7.98 -5.24 -3.77
N ARG A 47 -7.18 -5.24 -4.84
CA ARG A 47 -5.72 -5.47 -4.79
C ARG A 47 -4.89 -4.19 -4.66
N TYR A 48 -5.47 -3.10 -4.16
CA TYR A 48 -4.74 -1.85 -3.88
C TYR A 48 -4.15 -1.79 -2.47
N PHE A 49 -3.43 -2.85 -2.08
CA PHE A 49 -2.65 -2.89 -0.84
C PHE A 49 -1.22 -3.37 -1.09
N PRO A 50 -0.23 -2.94 -0.28
CA PRO A 50 1.15 -3.39 -0.42
C PRO A 50 1.27 -4.90 -0.20
N ASN A 51 2.09 -5.53 -1.01
CA ASN A 51 2.41 -6.95 -0.89
C ASN A 51 3.83 -7.16 -0.34
N ILE A 52 4.27 -8.43 -0.30
CA ILE A 52 5.58 -8.80 0.25
C ILE A 52 6.77 -8.19 -0.51
N THR A 53 6.68 -7.99 -1.83
CA THR A 53 7.77 -7.38 -2.61
C THR A 53 7.91 -5.91 -2.26
N ASP A 54 6.80 -5.19 -2.09
CA ASP A 54 6.82 -3.78 -1.68
C ASP A 54 7.48 -3.62 -0.30
N GLY A 55 7.19 -4.56 0.62
CA GLY A 55 7.86 -4.61 1.93
C GLY A 55 9.36 -4.89 1.83
N ALA A 56 9.76 -5.83 0.97
CA ALA A 56 11.17 -6.14 0.75
C ALA A 56 11.94 -4.95 0.13
N GLU A 57 11.34 -4.22 -0.81
CA GLU A 57 11.89 -2.99 -1.37
C GLU A 57 12.07 -1.90 -0.30
N GLY A 58 11.12 -1.76 0.63
CA GLY A 58 11.25 -0.86 1.77
C GLY A 58 12.47 -1.18 2.65
N VAL A 59 12.69 -2.46 2.95
CA VAL A 59 13.87 -2.90 3.74
C VAL A 59 15.17 -2.63 2.98
N LYS A 60 15.22 -2.92 1.68
CA LYS A 60 16.38 -2.61 0.81
C LYS A 60 16.70 -1.12 0.80
N PHE A 61 15.67 -0.29 0.73
CA PHE A 61 15.83 1.16 0.79
C PHE A 61 16.45 1.63 2.11
N VAL A 62 15.95 1.12 3.24
CA VAL A 62 16.52 1.44 4.57
C VAL A 62 17.98 1.01 4.66
N GLU A 63 18.31 -0.18 4.16
CA GLU A 63 19.70 -0.68 4.12
C GLU A 63 20.62 0.25 3.29
N ALA A 64 20.17 0.66 2.10
CA ALA A 64 20.93 1.56 1.24
C ALA A 64 21.11 2.96 1.86
N ALA A 65 20.10 3.48 2.56
CA ALA A 65 20.19 4.75 3.29
C ALA A 65 21.26 4.68 4.39
N VAL A 66 21.33 3.57 5.14
CA VAL A 66 22.37 3.35 6.16
C VAL A 66 23.76 3.25 5.52
N LYS A 67 23.90 2.49 4.41
CA LYS A 67 25.16 2.39 3.65
C LYS A 67 25.61 3.74 3.11
N SER A 68 24.69 4.57 2.63
CA SER A 68 24.99 5.92 2.16
C SER A 68 25.52 6.79 3.29
N ASN A 69 24.86 6.77 4.45
CA ASN A 69 25.30 7.51 5.64
C ASN A 69 26.72 7.10 6.09
N GLN A 70 27.02 5.79 6.13
CA GLN A 70 28.35 5.27 6.47
C GLN A 70 29.43 5.67 5.46
N ASN A 71 29.05 5.88 4.19
CA ASN A 71 29.93 6.32 3.12
C ASN A 71 29.94 7.84 2.92
N ASN A 72 29.61 8.61 3.97
CA ASN A 72 29.60 10.07 3.96
C ASN A 72 28.66 10.67 2.91
N GLY A 73 27.46 10.08 2.77
CA GLY A 73 26.40 10.55 1.88
C GLY A 73 26.59 10.21 0.39
N LYS A 74 27.45 9.24 0.06
CA LYS A 74 27.63 8.79 -1.32
C LYS A 74 26.39 8.08 -1.84
N TRP A 75 26.17 8.17 -3.15
CA TRP A 75 25.16 7.37 -3.85
C TRP A 75 25.49 5.88 -3.72
N VAL A 76 24.49 5.10 -3.35
CA VAL A 76 24.56 3.64 -3.21
C VAL A 76 23.42 3.04 -4.04
N SER A 77 23.70 1.97 -4.76
CA SER A 77 22.69 1.25 -5.55
C SER A 77 21.74 0.46 -4.63
N LEU A 78 20.46 0.43 -4.99
CA LEU A 78 19.47 -0.47 -4.39
C LEU A 78 19.66 -1.85 -5.04
N LEU A 79 20.23 -2.81 -4.30
CA LEU A 79 20.37 -4.21 -4.72
C LEU A 79 19.10 -5.01 -4.43
#